data_AF-Q957L7-F1
#
_entry.id   AF-Q957L7-F1
#
_cell.length_a   1.000
_cell.length_b   1.000
_cell.length_c   1.000
_cell.angle_alpha   90.00
_cell.angle_beta   90.00
_cell.angle_gamma   90.00
#
_symmetry.space_group_name_H-M   'P 1'
#
loop_
_entity.id
_entity.type
_entity.pdbx_description
1 polymer ?
#
loop_
_entity_poly.entity_id
_entity_poly.type
_entity_poly.pdbx_seq_one_letter_code
_entity_poly.pdbx_strand_id
1 'polypeptide(L)' 'SLLGMCLGIQIVTGLFLAMHYTANVELAFSSVAHICRDVNYGWLLRTMHANGA' A
#
# COMPACT_ATOMS: atom_id res chain seq x y z
N SER A 1 -16.64 16.10 -0.12
CA SER A 1 -15.91 16.34 1.16
C SER A 1 -14.48 15.84 1.01
N LEU A 2 -13.51 16.52 1.63
CA LEU A 2 -12.10 16.08 1.67
C LEU A 2 -11.99 14.63 2.20
N LEU A 3 -12.81 14.29 3.19
CA LEU A 3 -12.87 12.95 3.78
C LEU A 3 -13.30 11.88 2.77
N GLY A 4 -14.26 12.19 1.89
CA GLY A 4 -14.69 11.25 0.84
C GLY A 4 -13.60 11.01 -0.21
N MET A 5 -12.83 12.04 -0.54
CA MET A 5 -11.67 11.91 -1.43
C MET A 5 -10.56 11.08 -0.77
N CYS A 6 -10.25 11.35 0.50
CA CYS A 6 -9.30 10.57 1.28
C CYS A 6 -9.70 9.08 1.31
N LEU A 7 -10.95 8.77 1.64
CA LEU A 7 -11.47 7.40 1.65
C LEU A 7 -11.29 6.71 0.28
N GLY A 8 -11.62 7.41 -0.81
CA GLY A 8 -11.41 6.88 -2.16
C GLY A 8 -9.94 6.55 -2.45
N ILE A 9 -9.02 7.45 -2.09
CA ILE A 9 -7.57 7.24 -2.25
C ILE A 9 -7.10 6.04 -1.40
N GLN A 10 -7.56 5.92 -0.16
CA GLN A 10 -7.16 4.84 0.75
C GLN A 10 -7.67 3.47 0.28
N ILE A 11 -8.90 3.38 -0.24
CA ILE A 11 -9.43 2.12 -0.81
C ILE A 11 -8.61 1.70 -2.03
N VAL A 12 -8.37 2.61 -2.97
CA VAL A 12 -7.63 2.31 -4.20
C VAL A 12 -6.19 1.89 -3.87
N THR A 13 -5.46 2.70 -3.12
CA THR A 13 -4.06 2.39 -2.75
C THR A 13 -3.96 1.12 -1.90
N GLY A 14 -4.87 0.91 -0.96
CA GLY A 14 -4.93 -0.29 -0.13
C GLY A 14 -5.18 -1.57 -0.94
N LEU A 15 -6.05 -1.52 -1.94
CA LEU A 15 -6.31 -2.65 -2.85
C LEU A 15 -5.04 -3.02 -3.63
N PHE A 16 -4.33 -2.04 -4.18
CA PHE A 16 -3.07 -2.29 -4.90
C PHE A 16 -1.97 -2.85 -3.98
N LEU A 17 -1.87 -2.36 -2.74
CA LEU A 17 -0.93 -2.92 -1.76
C LEU A 17 -1.29 -4.36 -1.37
N ALA A 18 -2.58 -4.66 -1.19
CA ALA A 18 -3.05 -5.99 -0.83
C ALA A 18 -2.75 -7.05 -1.90
N MET A 19 -2.70 -6.67 -3.19
CA MET A 19 -2.32 -7.59 -4.27
C MET A 19 -0.85 -8.06 -4.20
N HIS A 20 0.02 -7.33 -3.51
CA HIS A 20 1.45 -7.65 -3.36
C HIS A 20 1.85 -8.03 -1.93
N TYR A 21 0.97 -7.80 -0.95
CA TYR A 21 1.24 -8.11 0.45
C TYR A 21 0.98 -9.58 0.75
N THR A 22 1.85 -10.20 1.55
CA THR A 22 1.69 -11.58 2.01
C THR A 22 1.38 -11.61 3.50
N ALA A 23 0.19 -12.09 3.87
CA ALA A 23 -0.30 -12.16 5.26
C ALA A 23 0.25 -13.39 6.01
N ASN A 24 1.57 -13.60 5.97
CA ASN A 24 2.28 -14.61 6.75
C ASN A 24 3.35 -13.90 7.59
N VAL A 25 3.47 -14.23 8.89
CA VAL A 25 4.40 -13.56 9.82
C VAL A 25 5.85 -13.56 9.34
N GLU A 26 6.30 -14.63 8.69
CA GLU A 26 7.66 -14.75 8.16
C GLU A 26 7.88 -13.90 6.90
N LEU A 27 6.82 -13.64 6.13
CA LEU A 27 6.88 -12.96 4.83
C LEU A 27 6.29 -11.54 4.84
N ALA A 28 5.67 -11.11 5.93
CA ALA A 28 5.00 -9.81 6.02
C ALA A 28 5.98 -8.66 5.78
N PHE A 29 7.15 -8.70 6.42
CA PHE A 29 8.16 -7.65 6.23
C PHE A 29 8.82 -7.72 4.85
N SER A 30 9.16 -8.93 4.37
CA SER A 30 9.80 -9.09 3.07
C SER A 30 8.87 -8.72 1.91
N SER A 31 7.57 -8.99 2.02
CA SER A 31 6.58 -8.56 1.02
C SER A 31 6.40 -7.03 0.99
N VAL A 32 6.48 -6.33 2.12
CA VAL A 32 6.53 -4.86 2.15
C VAL A 32 7.83 -4.33 1.53
N ALA A 33 8.97 -4.99 1.77
CA ALA A 33 10.24 -4.61 1.15
C ALA A 33 10.20 -4.78 -0.37
N HIS A 34 9.58 -5.87 -0.85
CA HIS A 34 9.32 -6.14 -2.26
C HIS A 34 8.42 -5.06 -2.89
N ILE A 35 7.33 -4.66 -2.22
CA ILE A 35 6.49 -3.53 -2.67
C ILE A 35 7.32 -2.26 -2.84
N CYS A 36 8.20 -1.94 -1.89
CA CYS A 36 8.99 -0.71 -1.96
C CYS A 36 10.05 -0.70 -3.07
N ARG A 37 10.64 -1.85 -3.38
CA ARG A 37 11.84 -1.93 -4.24
C ARG A 37 11.57 -2.49 -5.64
N ASP A 38 10.64 -3.43 -5.75
CA ASP A 38 10.49 -4.26 -6.94
C ASP A 38 9.17 -3.97 -7.69
N VAL A 39 8.14 -3.48 -6.98
CA VAL A 39 6.87 -3.07 -7.62
C VAL A 39 7.02 -1.67 -8.22
N ASN A 40 6.62 -1.51 -9.48
CA ASN A 40 6.60 -0.20 -10.16
C ASN A 40 5.79 0.83 -9.36
N TYR A 41 6.42 1.96 -9.01
CA TYR A 41 5.83 2.98 -8.15
C TYR A 41 5.35 2.48 -6.77
N GLY A 42 5.76 1.28 -6.34
CA GLY A 42 5.28 0.69 -5.09
C GLY A 42 5.69 1.50 -3.85
N TRP A 43 6.86 2.16 -3.87
CA TRP A 43 7.22 3.15 -2.85
C TRP A 43 6.22 4.30 -2.76
N LEU A 44 5.78 4.84 -3.91
CA LEU A 44 4.80 5.93 -3.95
C LEU A 44 3.44 5.46 -3.43
N LEU A 45 2.97 4.29 -3.88
CA LEU A 45 1.70 3.70 -3.42
C LEU A 45 1.69 3.48 -1.90
N ARG A 46 2.78 2.91 -1.35
CA ARG A 46 2.92 2.72 0.10
C ARG A 46 2.94 4.05 0.84
N THR A 47 3.67 5.04 0.33
CA THR A 47 3.79 6.36 0.96
C THR A 47 2.45 7.09 0.98
N MET A 48 1.70 7.05 -0.13
CA MET A 48 0.35 7.63 -0.21
C MET A 48 -0.61 6.95 0.76
N HIS A 49 -0.60 5.62 0.85
CA HIS A 49 -1.48 4.89 1.76
C HIS A 49 -1.14 5.14 3.24
N ALA A 50 0.15 5.17 3.58
CA ALA A 50 0.62 5.34 4.95
C ALA A 50 0.43 6.78 5.47
N ASN A 51 0.61 7.79 4.62
CA ASN A 51 0.44 9.21 4.99
C ASN A 51 -0.99 9.72 4.76
N GLY A 52 -1.81 8.98 3.99
CA GLY A 52 -3.19 9.32 3.70
C GLY A 52 -4.21 8.78 4.71
N ALA A 53 -3.81 7.84 5.58
CA ALA A 53 -4.61 7.35 6.71
C ALA A 53 -4.53 8.33 7.88
#